data_AF-A0A530QFB2-F1
#
_entry.id   AF-A0A530QFB2-F1
#
_cell.length_a   1.000
_cell.length_b   1.000
_cell.length_c   1.000
_cell.angle_alpha   90.00
_cell.angle_beta   90.00
_cell.angle_gamma   90.00
#
_symmetry.space_group_name_H-M   'P 1'
#
loop_
_entity.id
_entity.type
_entity.pdbx_description
1 polymer ?
#
loop_
_entity_poly.entity_id
_entity_poly.type
_entity_poly.pdbx_seq_one_letter_code
_entity_poly.pdbx_strand_id
1 'polypeptide(L)'
;PEHAKAMHDHHIEPIDLVVCNLYPFEEVRRSGAGYASIVENIDIGGPAMIRASAKNHAYVAIVTDPEDYAAVLNALEMNIGSLSLDFRKKLAAKAFA
;
A
#
# COMPACT_ATOMS: atom_id res chain seq x y z
N PRO A 1 21.05 -7.98 5.95
CA PRO A 1 22.19 -8.17 5.02
C PRO A 1 21.85 -9.06 3.83
N GLU A 2 21.27 -10.25 4.08
CA GLU A 2 20.92 -11.21 3.01
C GLU A 2 19.87 -10.68 2.02
N HIS A 3 18.81 -10.01 2.49
CA HIS A 3 17.79 -9.41 1.61
C HIS A 3 18.37 -8.35 0.66
N ALA A 4 19.23 -7.46 1.17
CA ALA A 4 19.86 -6.42 0.36
C ALA A 4 20.80 -7.00 -0.71
N LYS A 5 21.53 -8.07 -0.37
CA LYS A 5 22.34 -8.81 -1.34
C LYS A 5 21.47 -9.45 -2.43
N ALA A 6 20.39 -10.14 -2.05
CA ALA A 6 19.47 -10.74 -3.01
C ALA A 6 18.87 -9.68 -3.96
N MET A 7 18.45 -8.53 -3.43
CA MET A 7 17.96 -7.41 -4.24
C MET A 7 19.01 -6.94 -5.27
N HIS A 8 20.25 -6.73 -4.83
CA HIS A 8 21.36 -6.34 -5.71
C HIS A 8 21.65 -7.39 -6.79
N ASP A 9 21.76 -8.67 -6.41
CA ASP A 9 22.07 -9.77 -7.33
C ASP A 9 20.99 -9.98 -8.40
N HIS A 10 19.74 -9.60 -8.10
CA HIS A 10 18.60 -9.69 -9.00
C HIS A 10 18.21 -8.35 -9.66
N HIS A 11 18.98 -7.28 -9.46
CA HIS A 11 18.70 -5.94 -9.99
C HIS A 11 17.32 -5.39 -9.60
N ILE A 12 16.95 -5.58 -8.33
CA ILE A 12 15.68 -5.12 -7.75
C ILE A 12 15.97 -3.90 -6.87
N GLU A 13 15.47 -2.74 -7.29
CA GLU A 13 15.53 -1.51 -6.49
C GLU A 13 14.52 -1.55 -5.32
N PRO A 14 14.82 -0.89 -4.20
CA PRO A 14 13.88 -0.77 -3.08
C PRO A 14 12.66 0.07 -3.47
N ILE A 15 11.55 -0.17 -2.76
CA ILE A 15 10.33 0.61 -2.84
C ILE A 15 10.11 1.26 -1.47
N ASP A 16 10.18 2.58 -1.40
CA ASP A 16 10.00 3.32 -0.13
C ASP A 16 8.53 3.66 0.16
N LEU A 17 7.71 3.80 -0.90
CA LEU A 17 6.31 4.19 -0.82
C LEU A 17 5.48 3.42 -1.83
N VAL A 18 4.38 2.83 -1.36
CA VAL A 18 3.32 2.26 -2.19
C VAL A 18 2.04 3.04 -1.95
N VAL A 19 1.39 3.46 -3.03
CA VAL A 19 0.06 4.10 -3.00
C VAL A 19 -0.88 3.20 -3.79
N CYS A 20 -1.82 2.56 -3.12
CA CYS A 20 -2.68 1.54 -3.72
C CYS A 20 -4.02 1.46 -3.00
N ASN A 21 -5.11 1.63 -3.75
CA ASN A 21 -6.47 1.40 -3.28
C ASN A 21 -7.11 0.26 -4.10
N LEU A 22 -8.20 -0.30 -3.58
CA LEU A 22 -8.87 -1.46 -4.16
C LEU A 22 -10.04 -1.03 -5.04
N TYR A 23 -10.39 -1.88 -6.00
CA TYR A 23 -11.64 -1.73 -6.73
C TYR A 23 -12.85 -1.77 -5.79
N PRO A 24 -13.93 -1.03 -6.09
CA PRO A 24 -15.08 -0.91 -5.22
C PRO A 24 -15.99 -2.14 -5.32
N PHE A 25 -15.48 -3.32 -4.94
CA PHE A 25 -16.16 -4.60 -5.04
C PHE A 25 -17.55 -4.59 -4.39
N GLU A 26 -17.66 -4.00 -3.19
CA GLU A 26 -18.94 -3.89 -2.49
C GLU A 26 -19.96 -3.02 -3.23
N GLU A 27 -19.52 -1.97 -3.92
CA GLU A 27 -20.41 -1.12 -4.71
C GLU A 27 -20.92 -1.86 -5.94
N VAL A 28 -20.03 -2.55 -6.65
CA VAL A 28 -20.39 -3.39 -7.81
C VAL A 28 -21.38 -4.47 -7.41
N ARG A 29 -21.13 -5.15 -6.28
CA ARG A 29 -22.07 -6.14 -5.72
C ARG A 29 -23.43 -5.52 -5.39
N ARG A 30 -23.47 -4.35 -4.77
CA ARG A 30 -24.71 -3.65 -4.38
C ARG A 30 -25.48 -3.06 -5.55
N SER A 31 -24.80 -2.78 -6.68
CA SER A 31 -25.44 -2.26 -7.89
C SER A 31 -26.35 -3.29 -8.61
N GLY A 32 -26.32 -4.55 -8.19
CA GLY A 32 -27.07 -5.64 -8.84
C GLY A 32 -26.38 -6.20 -10.08
N ALA A 33 -25.08 -5.95 -10.23
CA ALA A 33 -24.28 -6.50 -11.33
C ALA A 33 -24.32 -8.04 -11.35
N GLY A 34 -24.21 -8.61 -12.56
CA GLY A 34 -24.18 -10.06 -12.73
C GLY A 34 -22.94 -10.71 -12.12
N TYR A 35 -23.01 -12.01 -11.85
CA TYR A 35 -21.91 -12.78 -11.23
C TYR A 35 -20.55 -12.57 -11.92
N ALA A 36 -20.51 -12.63 -13.26
CA ALA A 36 -19.29 -12.42 -14.02
C ALA A 36 -18.68 -11.03 -13.74
N SER A 37 -19.50 -9.97 -13.76
CA SER A 37 -19.05 -8.61 -13.45
C SER A 37 -18.53 -8.47 -12.01
N ILE A 38 -19.15 -9.18 -11.05
CA ILE A 38 -18.68 -9.21 -9.66
C ILE A 38 -17.31 -9.90 -9.57
N VAL A 39 -17.13 -11.05 -10.25
CA VAL A 39 -15.87 -11.80 -10.26
C VAL A 39 -14.73 -10.97 -10.87
N GLU A 40 -14.99 -10.26 -11.97
CA GLU A 40 -13.99 -9.37 -12.61
C GLU A 40 -13.55 -8.20 -11.71
N ASN A 41 -14.33 -7.87 -10.67
CA ASN A 41 -13.99 -6.83 -9.71
C ASN A 41 -13.28 -7.35 -8.46
N ILE A 42 -12.93 -8.64 -8.39
CA ILE A 42 -12.11 -9.18 -7.31
C ILE A 42 -10.65 -8.82 -7.59
N ASP A 43 -10.12 -7.86 -6.83
CA ASP A 43 -8.72 -7.51 -6.89
C ASP A 43 -7.86 -8.55 -6.17
N ILE A 44 -6.80 -9.00 -6.85
CA ILE A 44 -5.80 -9.93 -6.31
C ILE A 44 -4.46 -9.21 -6.07
N GLY A 45 -4.06 -8.38 -7.02
CA GLY A 45 -2.77 -7.68 -6.98
C GLY A 45 -2.76 -6.58 -5.92
N GLY A 46 -3.82 -5.78 -5.84
CA GLY A 46 -3.96 -4.70 -4.87
C GLY A 46 -3.83 -5.20 -3.43
N PRO A 47 -4.64 -6.18 -2.97
CA PRO A 47 -4.54 -6.71 -1.62
C PRO A 47 -3.18 -7.35 -1.34
N ALA A 48 -2.56 -8.01 -2.33
CA ALA A 48 -1.22 -8.56 -2.18
C ALA A 48 -0.16 -7.47 -1.92
N MET A 49 -0.16 -6.41 -2.73
CA MET A 49 0.76 -5.27 -2.59
C MET A 49 0.54 -4.51 -1.28
N ILE A 50 -0.73 -4.24 -0.92
CA ILE A 50 -1.09 -3.58 0.33
C ILE A 50 -0.55 -4.37 1.53
N ARG A 51 -0.84 -5.67 1.59
CA ARG A 51 -0.42 -6.52 2.71
C ARG A 51 1.09 -6.71 2.79
N ALA A 52 1.78 -6.85 1.65
CA ALA A 52 3.23 -6.94 1.61
C ALA A 52 3.90 -5.66 2.13
N SER A 53 3.41 -4.50 1.68
CA SER A 53 3.93 -3.19 2.07
C SER A 53 3.65 -2.90 3.54
N ALA A 54 2.43 -3.14 4.01
CA ALA A 54 2.04 -2.97 5.42
C ALA A 54 2.85 -3.88 6.35
N LYS A 55 3.08 -5.14 5.96
CA LYS A 55 3.98 -6.03 6.71
C LYS A 55 5.40 -5.47 6.81
N ASN A 56 5.90 -4.86 5.73
CA ASN A 56 7.27 -4.34 5.64
C ASN A 56 7.41 -2.87 6.08
N HIS A 57 6.52 -2.38 6.95
CA HIS A 57 6.46 -0.97 7.39
C HIS A 57 7.71 -0.44 8.10
N ALA A 58 8.65 -1.32 8.48
CA ALA A 58 9.97 -0.90 8.92
C ALA A 58 10.71 -0.12 7.83
N TYR A 59 10.43 -0.40 6.56
CA TYR A 59 11.11 0.16 5.39
C TYR A 59 10.16 0.81 4.37
N VAL A 60 8.93 0.31 4.23
CA VAL A 60 7.98 0.74 3.18
C VAL A 60 6.78 1.49 3.80
N ALA A 61 6.42 2.65 3.29
CA ALA A 61 5.15 3.30 3.60
C ALA A 61 4.05 2.80 2.65
N ILE A 62 2.83 2.59 3.18
CA ILE A 62 1.67 2.17 2.39
C ILE A 62 0.54 3.18 2.58
N VAL A 63 0.00 3.71 1.49
CA VAL A 63 -1.14 4.63 1.54
C VAL A 63 -2.29 4.00 0.76
N THR A 64 -3.39 3.72 1.46
CA THR A 64 -4.58 3.07 0.89
C THR A 64 -5.75 4.00 0.66
N ASP A 65 -5.65 5.24 1.16
CA ASP A 65 -6.74 6.20 1.20
C ASP A 65 -6.24 7.59 0.77
N PRO A 66 -6.86 8.23 -0.25
CA PRO A 66 -6.53 9.59 -0.66
C PRO A 66 -6.60 10.64 0.45
N GLU A 67 -7.41 10.43 1.49
CA GLU A 67 -7.50 11.37 2.62
C GLU A 67 -6.18 11.51 3.38
N ASP A 68 -5.28 10.52 3.30
CA ASP A 68 -3.98 10.56 3.99
C ASP A 68 -2.92 11.36 3.22
N TYR A 69 -3.17 11.74 1.96
CA TYR A 69 -2.14 12.36 1.11
C TYR A 69 -1.58 13.65 1.69
N ALA A 70 -2.45 14.51 2.23
CA ALA A 70 -2.01 15.78 2.83
C ALA A 70 -1.08 15.55 4.02
N ALA A 71 -1.40 14.57 4.88
CA ALA A 71 -0.57 14.22 6.04
C ALA A 71 0.76 13.60 5.62
N VAL A 72 0.77 12.75 4.60
CA VAL A 72 1.98 12.13 4.02
C VAL A 72 2.91 13.19 3.43
N LEU A 73 2.38 14.09 2.58
CA LEU A 73 3.15 15.15 1.96
C LEU A 73 3.77 16.08 3.01
N ASN A 74 2.99 16.50 4.00
CA ASN A 74 3.48 17.34 5.10
C ASN A 74 4.60 16.62 5.89
N ALA A 75 4.40 15.33 6.21
CA ALA A 75 5.42 14.56 6.93
C ALA A 75 6.72 14.42 6.12
N LEU A 76 6.64 14.24 4.79
CA LEU A 76 7.80 14.21 3.92
C LEU A 76 8.53 15.56 3.90
N GLU A 77 7.80 16.67 3.76
CA GLU A 77 8.37 18.02 3.78
C GLU A 77 9.09 18.32 5.11
N MET A 78 8.46 17.97 6.23
CA MET A 78 9.02 18.22 7.57
C MET A 78 10.24 17.34 7.90
N ASN A 79 10.37 16.18 7.26
CA ASN A 79 11.42 15.19 7.58
C ASN A 79 12.37 14.94 6.40
N ILE A 80 12.61 15.95 5.56
CA ILE A 80 13.61 15.92 4.47
C ILE A 80 13.40 14.70 3.55
N GLY A 81 12.16 14.52 3.10
CA GLY A 81 11.77 13.44 2.19
C GLY A 81 11.63 12.06 2.85
N SER A 82 11.63 11.97 4.18
CA SER A 82 11.46 10.70 4.90
C SER A 82 10.15 10.65 5.70
N LEU A 83 9.69 9.44 6.00
CA LEU A 83 8.61 9.22 6.96
C LEU A 83 9.18 8.56 8.22
N SER A 84 8.67 8.94 9.39
CA SER A 84 9.07 8.29 10.64
C SER A 84 8.52 6.86 10.71
N LEU A 85 9.18 6.00 11.51
CA LEU A 85 8.70 4.64 11.75
C LEU A 85 7.29 4.62 12.34
N ASP A 86 7.00 5.54 13.27
CA ASP A 86 5.68 5.63 13.90
C ASP A 86 4.59 6.04 12.89
N PHE A 87 4.92 6.91 11.94
CA PHE A 87 4.00 7.27 10.86
C PHE A 87 3.73 6.08 9.94
N ARG A 88 4.77 5.33 9.54
CA ARG A 88 4.60 4.11 8.74
C ARG A 88 3.80 3.03 9.45
N LYS A 89 3.96 2.88 10.78
CA LYS A 89 3.14 1.94 11.58
C LYS A 89 1.67 2.31 11.57
N LYS A 90 1.33 3.60 11.67
CA LYS A 90 -0.07 4.07 11.59
C LYS A 90 -0.68 3.75 10.23
N LEU A 91 0.04 4.06 9.17
CA LEU A 91 -0.34 3.73 7.79
C LEU A 91 -0.54 2.21 7.59
N ALA A 92 0.39 1.40 8.09
CA ALA A 92 0.29 -0.05 8.01
C ALA A 92 -0.88 -0.63 8.81
N ALA A 93 -1.18 -0.08 9.99
CA ALA A 93 -2.34 -0.47 10.78
C ALA A 93 -3.65 -0.17 10.03
N LYS A 94 -3.76 1.01 9.40
CA LYS A 94 -4.89 1.38 8.55
C LYS A 94 -5.03 0.42 7.36
N ALA A 95 -3.93 0.06 6.70
CA ALA A 95 -3.91 -0.86 5.56
C ALA A 95 -4.37 -2.30 5.88
N PHE A 96 -4.35 -2.71 7.16
CA PHE A 96 -4.84 -4.02 7.60
C PHE A 96 -6.26 -4.01 8.20
N ALA A 97 -6.80 -2.83 8.48
CA ALA A 97 -8.14 -2.65 9.06
C ALA A 97 -9.23 -2.83 8.00
#